data_AF-Q5IWX2-F1
#
_entry.id   AF-Q5IWX2-F1
#
_cell.length_a   1.000
_cell.length_b   1.000
_cell.length_c   1.000
_cell.angle_alpha   90.00
_cell.angle_beta   90.00
_cell.angle_gamma   90.00
#
_symmetry.space_group_name_H-M   'P 1'
#
loop_
_entity.id
_entity.type
_entity.pdbx_description
1 polymer ?
#
loop_
_entity_poly.entity_id
_entity_poly.type
_entity_poly.pdbx_seq_one_letter_code
_entity_poly.pdbx_strand_id
1 'polypeptide(L)'
;VLDWHRTPAWQACALPMAVQCSSARALRQTGPIPSAGAVRRLSRAHVRLCAVPQQQPRIRRCIMHAVPSAHVEAVAGLDASLTPIIQAALDNCLTETSLELPGEHYVGKVRDTYDLGDKLLIVTTDRQSAFDRHLASIPFKGQILNQTSAWWMEATRSIVPNALLGLPDPNASLMTKCTVFPVEFVCRGYMTGSTDTSLWTHYAAGERRYCGNDFPDGMVKNARLPVNVITPTTKSAEHDVPISP
;
A
#
# COMPACT_ATOMS: atom_id res chain seq x y z
N VAL A 1 11.21 10.75 -19.79
CA VAL A 1 10.87 11.50 -18.55
C VAL A 1 9.62 12.31 -18.86
N LEU A 2 8.47 11.87 -18.34
CA LEU A 2 7.22 12.61 -18.48
C LEU A 2 7.33 13.87 -17.60
N ASP A 3 7.15 15.05 -18.18
CA ASP A 3 7.16 16.32 -17.47
C ASP A 3 5.80 16.51 -16.77
N TRP A 4 5.75 16.13 -15.48
CA TRP A 4 4.54 16.07 -14.66
C TRP A 4 4.05 17.44 -14.17
N HIS A 5 4.83 18.50 -14.37
CA HIS A 5 4.48 19.86 -13.90
C HIS A 5 3.35 20.52 -14.69
N ARG A 6 2.90 19.93 -15.81
CA ARG A 6 1.90 20.54 -16.71
C ARG A 6 0.53 19.88 -16.71
N THR A 7 0.22 18.99 -15.75
CA THR A 7 -1.10 18.33 -15.72
C THR A 7 -2.11 19.17 -14.93
N PRO A 8 -3.14 19.80 -15.57
CA PRO A 8 -4.13 20.65 -14.87
C PRO A 8 -5.11 19.88 -13.96
N ALA A 9 -4.93 18.56 -13.91
CA ALA A 9 -5.79 17.55 -13.28
C ALA A 9 -6.19 17.85 -11.83
N TRP A 10 -5.36 18.55 -11.07
CA TRP A 10 -5.51 18.67 -9.61
C TRP A 10 -6.16 19.96 -9.15
N GLN A 11 -6.15 21.03 -9.95
CA GLN A 11 -6.83 22.28 -9.58
C GLN A 11 -8.36 22.14 -9.54
N ALA A 12 -8.93 21.17 -10.27
CA ALA A 12 -10.38 20.96 -10.35
C ALA A 12 -10.96 20.12 -9.20
N CYS A 13 -10.15 19.39 -8.42
CA CYS A 13 -10.63 18.52 -7.34
C CYS A 13 -10.59 19.17 -5.94
N ALA A 14 -10.29 20.47 -5.85
CA ALA A 14 -10.26 21.20 -4.59
C ALA A 14 -11.68 21.56 -4.11
N LEU A 15 -12.44 20.57 -3.63
CA LEU A 15 -13.57 20.79 -2.72
C LEU A 15 -13.06 20.62 -1.28
N PRO A 16 -13.39 21.52 -0.35
CA PRO A 16 -12.93 21.43 1.02
C PRO A 16 -13.70 20.33 1.76
N MET A 17 -13.17 19.11 1.78
CA MET A 17 -13.69 18.06 2.66
C MET A 17 -12.95 18.11 3.98
N ALA A 18 -13.66 18.56 5.01
CA ALA A 18 -13.18 18.68 6.37
C ALA A 18 -12.79 17.31 6.94
N VAL A 19 -11.50 17.10 7.20
CA VAL A 19 -11.04 16.07 8.14
C VAL A 19 -11.30 16.61 9.54
N GLN A 20 -12.29 16.06 10.23
CA GLN A 20 -12.62 16.46 11.59
C GLN A 20 -11.59 15.85 12.55
N CYS A 21 -10.49 16.57 12.76
CA CYS A 21 -9.48 16.23 13.76
C CYS A 21 -9.93 16.81 15.11
N SER A 22 -10.44 15.98 16.01
CA SER A 22 -10.74 16.40 17.39
C SER A 22 -9.45 16.83 18.08
N SER A 23 -9.35 18.13 18.37
CA SER A 23 -8.21 18.74 19.06
C SER A 23 -8.09 18.22 20.50
N ALA A 24 -7.08 17.41 20.78
CA ALA A 24 -6.67 17.11 22.15
C ALA A 24 -5.57 18.09 22.58
N ARG A 25 -5.91 18.83 23.64
CA ARG A 25 -5.15 19.92 24.26
C ARG A 25 -3.79 19.43 24.74
N ALA A 26 -2.74 20.19 24.42
CA ALA A 26 -1.38 19.94 24.88
C ALA A 26 -1.29 19.98 26.42
N LEU A 27 -0.84 18.88 27.03
CA LEU A 27 -0.24 18.87 28.35
C LEU A 27 1.22 18.47 28.21
N ARG A 28 2.10 19.46 28.37
CA ARG A 28 3.54 19.26 28.55
C ARG A 28 3.74 18.56 29.89
N GLN A 29 4.33 17.37 29.89
CA GLN A 29 5.06 16.88 31.05
C GLN A 29 6.38 16.25 30.59
N THR A 30 7.45 16.94 30.95
CA THR A 30 8.84 16.53 30.87
C THR A 30 9.17 15.61 32.04
N GLY A 31 9.70 14.41 31.76
CA GLY A 31 10.25 13.51 32.77
C GLY A 31 11.23 12.52 32.12
N PRO A 32 12.38 12.21 32.75
CA PRO A 32 13.43 11.41 32.14
C PRO A 32 13.09 9.90 32.14
N ILE A 33 13.55 9.21 31.09
CA ILE A 33 13.43 7.77 30.87
C ILE A 33 14.41 7.04 31.82
N PRO A 34 13.99 6.03 32.61
CA PRO A 34 14.92 5.22 33.39
C PRO A 34 15.63 4.18 32.51
N SER A 35 16.94 4.05 32.72
CA SER A 35 17.83 3.06 32.11
C SER A 35 17.47 1.63 32.53
N ALA A 36 17.19 0.75 31.57
CA ALA A 36 17.04 -0.68 31.81
C ALA A 36 18.41 -1.38 31.86
N GLY A 37 18.77 -1.87 33.04
CA GLY A 37 19.95 -2.70 33.26
C GLY A 37 19.67 -4.21 33.09
N ALA A 38 20.77 -4.93 32.85
CA ALA A 38 21.00 -6.35 33.09
C ALA A 38 20.18 -7.39 32.31
N VAL A 39 20.74 -7.80 31.16
CA VAL A 39 20.43 -9.08 30.48
C VAL A 39 20.85 -10.24 31.39
N ARG A 40 19.88 -10.97 31.96
CA ARG A 40 20.11 -12.28 32.59
C ARG A 40 19.88 -13.39 31.56
N ARG A 41 20.92 -14.17 31.26
CA ARG A 41 20.84 -15.45 30.55
C ARG A 41 20.01 -16.43 31.38
N LEU A 42 18.93 -16.96 30.81
CA LEU A 42 18.22 -18.13 31.35
C LEU A 42 18.51 -19.36 30.47
N SER A 43 18.90 -20.43 31.15
CA SER A 43 19.34 -21.71 30.61
C SER A 43 18.18 -22.54 30.03
N ARG A 44 18.53 -23.33 29.00
CA ARG A 44 17.69 -24.32 28.29
C ARG A 44 16.84 -25.17 29.25
N ALA A 45 15.52 -25.05 29.16
CA ALA A 45 14.57 -26.03 29.68
C ALA A 45 13.93 -26.80 28.51
N HIS A 46 13.95 -28.13 28.61
CA HIS A 46 13.37 -29.07 27.66
C HIS A 46 11.85 -28.91 27.56
N VAL A 47 11.33 -28.60 26.37
CA VAL A 47 9.89 -28.70 26.06
C VAL A 47 9.64 -30.04 25.37
N ARG A 48 8.83 -30.89 26.00
CA ARG A 48 8.29 -32.13 25.41
C ARG A 48 7.29 -31.78 24.32
N LEU A 49 7.54 -32.25 23.09
CA LEU A 49 6.58 -32.20 21.98
C LEU A 49 5.46 -33.22 22.20
N CYS A 50 4.23 -32.73 22.41
CA CYS A 50 3.02 -33.53 22.20
C CYS A 50 2.76 -33.63 20.69
N ALA A 51 2.75 -34.85 20.16
CA ALA A 51 2.44 -35.12 18.77
C ALA A 51 0.93 -34.96 18.50
N VAL A 52 0.56 -34.05 17.61
CA VAL A 52 -0.79 -33.93 17.03
C VAL A 52 -0.81 -34.68 15.70
N PRO A 53 -1.80 -35.55 15.40
CA PRO A 53 -1.84 -36.26 14.13
C PRO A 53 -2.17 -35.30 12.99
N GLN A 54 -1.24 -35.09 12.06
CA GLN A 54 -1.49 -34.35 10.82
C GLN A 54 -2.10 -35.27 9.76
N GLN A 55 -3.37 -35.08 9.45
CA GLN A 55 -3.92 -35.50 8.17
C GLN A 55 -3.60 -34.42 7.13
N GLN A 56 -2.64 -34.71 6.24
CA GLN A 56 -2.29 -33.82 5.14
C GLN A 56 -3.35 -33.96 4.01
N PRO A 57 -4.04 -32.89 3.60
CA PRO A 57 -4.79 -32.91 2.36
C PRO A 57 -3.80 -33.01 1.19
N ARG A 58 -4.12 -33.84 0.19
CA ARG A 58 -3.31 -34.01 -1.03
C ARG A 58 -3.30 -32.71 -1.83
N ILE A 59 -2.34 -31.83 -1.53
CA ILE A 59 -2.02 -30.67 -2.36
C ILE A 59 -1.40 -31.21 -3.65
N ARG A 60 -2.09 -31.07 -4.78
CA ARG A 60 -1.45 -31.17 -6.09
C ARG A 60 -0.39 -30.07 -6.14
N ARG A 61 0.88 -30.43 -5.96
CA ARG A 61 2.03 -29.57 -6.24
C ARG A 61 1.92 -29.11 -7.68
N CYS A 62 1.34 -27.93 -7.90
CA CYS A 62 1.62 -27.20 -9.12
C CYS A 62 3.03 -26.66 -8.94
N ILE A 63 4.01 -27.45 -9.39
CA ILE A 63 5.37 -26.95 -9.59
C ILE A 63 5.21 -25.91 -10.70
N MET A 64 5.08 -24.65 -10.32
CA MET A 64 5.35 -23.55 -11.23
C MET A 64 6.82 -23.70 -11.57
N HIS A 65 7.13 -24.37 -12.68
CA HIS A 65 8.43 -24.24 -13.30
C HIS A 65 8.58 -22.74 -13.55
N ALA A 66 9.46 -22.08 -12.79
CA ALA A 66 9.92 -20.76 -13.14
C ALA A 66 10.56 -20.92 -14.52
N VAL A 67 9.80 -20.60 -15.56
CA VAL A 67 10.36 -20.41 -16.88
C VAL A 67 11.30 -19.22 -16.69
N PRO A 68 12.62 -19.38 -16.84
CA PRO A 68 13.50 -18.23 -16.90
C PRO A 68 12.90 -17.36 -18.01
N SER A 69 12.47 -16.15 -17.69
CA SER A 69 12.09 -15.20 -18.72
C SER A 69 13.36 -14.98 -19.53
N ALA A 70 13.46 -15.71 -20.64
CA ALA A 70 14.49 -15.51 -21.63
C ALA A 70 14.23 -14.10 -22.14
N HIS A 71 15.04 -13.16 -21.65
CA HIS A 71 15.01 -11.74 -21.95
C HIS A 71 13.85 -10.96 -21.31
N VAL A 72 13.96 -10.71 -20.00
CA VAL A 72 13.70 -9.31 -19.58
C VAL A 72 14.88 -8.54 -20.14
N GLU A 73 14.71 -7.86 -21.29
CA GLU A 73 15.69 -6.88 -21.73
C GLU A 73 15.96 -5.95 -20.54
N ALA A 74 17.23 -5.77 -20.19
CA ALA A 74 17.61 -4.84 -19.15
C ALA A 74 16.92 -3.52 -19.45
N VAL A 75 16.12 -3.02 -18.50
CA VAL A 75 15.41 -1.75 -18.65
C VAL A 75 16.44 -0.72 -19.09
N ALA A 76 16.28 -0.17 -20.29
CA ALA A 76 17.22 0.81 -20.82
C ALA A 76 17.38 1.94 -19.80
N GLY A 77 18.62 2.19 -19.36
CA GLY A 77 18.92 3.18 -18.32
C GLY A 77 19.07 2.62 -16.90
N LEU A 78 19.14 1.29 -16.70
CA LEU A 78 19.62 0.74 -15.43
C LEU A 78 21.10 1.11 -15.27
N ASP A 79 21.42 1.88 -14.23
CA ASP A 79 22.80 2.12 -13.86
C ASP A 79 23.42 0.77 -13.44
N ALA A 80 24.38 0.29 -14.22
CA ALA A 80 25.04 -1.00 -13.98
C ALA A 80 25.73 -1.06 -12.61
N SER A 81 26.03 0.09 -12.00
CA SER A 81 26.57 0.18 -10.65
C SER A 81 25.61 -0.32 -9.56
N LEU A 82 24.30 -0.37 -9.85
CA LEU A 82 23.28 -0.82 -8.90
C LEU A 82 23.14 -2.35 -8.85
N THR A 83 23.57 -3.06 -9.89
CA THR A 83 23.41 -4.52 -9.98
C THR A 83 24.02 -5.26 -8.78
N PRO A 84 25.27 -4.98 -8.34
CA PRO A 84 25.85 -5.66 -7.18
C PRO A 84 25.08 -5.37 -5.88
N ILE A 85 24.55 -4.16 -5.73
CA ILE A 85 23.77 -3.75 -4.55
C ILE A 85 22.46 -4.53 -4.50
N ILE A 86 21.75 -4.62 -5.62
CA ILE A 86 20.50 -5.38 -5.71
C ILE A 86 20.75 -6.86 -5.46
N GLN A 87 21.80 -7.43 -6.05
CA GLN A 87 22.18 -8.83 -5.85
C GLN A 87 22.48 -9.14 -4.37
N ALA A 88 23.23 -8.27 -3.68
CA ALA A 88 23.52 -8.42 -2.27
C ALA A 88 22.27 -8.32 -1.37
N ALA A 89 21.21 -7.64 -1.84
CA ALA A 89 19.98 -7.44 -1.10
C ALA A 89 18.91 -8.53 -1.35
N LEU A 90 19.12 -9.45 -2.28
CA LEU A 90 18.14 -10.50 -2.63
C LEU A 90 17.71 -11.33 -1.41
N ASP A 91 18.67 -11.68 -0.55
CA ASP A 91 18.43 -12.48 0.66
C ASP A 91 18.09 -11.63 1.89
N ASN A 92 17.99 -10.30 1.74
CA ASN A 92 17.74 -9.35 2.82
C ASN A 92 16.47 -8.52 2.59
N CYS A 93 15.45 -9.12 1.97
CA CYS A 93 14.15 -8.48 1.82
C CYS A 93 13.43 -8.39 3.17
N LEU A 94 12.82 -7.25 3.48
CA LEU A 94 11.95 -7.10 4.64
C LEU A 94 10.60 -7.78 4.35
N THR A 95 10.41 -9.01 4.82
CA THR A 95 9.20 -9.80 4.56
C THR A 95 8.26 -9.91 5.75
N GLU A 96 8.75 -9.71 6.96
CA GLU A 96 8.00 -9.77 8.22
C GLU A 96 8.58 -8.75 9.20
N THR A 97 7.72 -8.19 10.06
CA THR A 97 8.13 -7.31 11.14
C THR A 97 7.69 -7.88 12.49
N SER A 98 8.59 -7.85 13.47
CA SER A 98 8.29 -8.19 14.86
C SER A 98 8.89 -7.13 15.76
N LEU A 99 8.17 -6.02 15.91
CA LEU A 99 8.53 -4.94 16.80
C LEU A 99 7.81 -5.15 18.14
N GLU A 100 8.55 -5.15 19.25
CA GLU A 100 8.00 -5.24 20.60
C GLU A 100 7.38 -3.90 21.02
N LEU A 101 6.30 -3.51 20.34
CA LEU A 101 5.58 -2.27 20.55
C LEU A 101 4.25 -2.53 21.28
N PRO A 102 3.78 -1.56 22.09
CA PRO A 102 2.46 -1.66 22.70
C PRO A 102 1.36 -1.59 21.63
N GLY A 103 0.32 -2.41 21.77
CA GLY A 103 -0.88 -2.38 20.94
C GLY A 103 -0.99 -3.50 19.91
N GLU A 104 -2.00 -3.38 19.04
CA GLU A 104 -2.31 -4.40 18.05
C GLU A 104 -1.32 -4.34 16.87
N HIS A 105 -0.93 -5.53 16.40
CA HIS A 105 -0.12 -5.70 15.20
C HIS A 105 -0.95 -6.35 14.10
N TYR A 106 -1.22 -5.58 13.04
CA TYR A 106 -1.98 -6.03 11.89
C TYR A 106 -1.07 -6.26 10.67
N VAL A 107 -1.07 -7.49 10.17
CA VAL A 107 -0.31 -7.89 8.97
C VAL A 107 -1.21 -7.83 7.74
N GLY A 108 -0.95 -6.86 6.86
CA GLY A 108 -1.58 -6.75 5.56
C GLY A 108 -0.80 -7.45 4.44
N LYS A 109 -1.31 -7.39 3.21
CA LYS A 109 -0.64 -8.00 2.03
C LYS A 109 0.80 -7.49 1.86
N VAL A 110 1.00 -6.18 1.99
CA VAL A 110 2.29 -5.49 1.73
C VAL A 110 2.70 -4.47 2.80
N ARG A 111 1.89 -4.31 3.85
CA ARG A 111 2.18 -3.41 4.96
C ARG A 111 1.82 -4.06 6.27
N ASP A 112 2.65 -3.82 7.28
CA ASP A 112 2.42 -4.19 8.66
C ASP A 112 2.13 -2.91 9.44
N THR A 113 1.07 -2.93 10.26
CA THR A 113 0.59 -1.76 11.00
C THR A 113 0.64 -2.04 12.50
N TYR A 114 1.29 -1.17 13.23
CA TYR A 114 1.35 -1.20 14.69
C TYR A 114 0.52 -0.03 15.25
N ASP A 115 -0.45 -0.36 16.09
CA ASP A 115 -1.33 0.61 16.74
C ASP A 115 -0.70 1.15 18.02
N LEU A 116 -0.35 2.43 18.04
CA LEU A 116 0.29 3.10 19.18
C LEU A 116 -0.72 3.93 20.00
N GLY A 117 -2.02 3.69 19.83
CA GLY A 117 -3.09 4.43 20.51
C GLY A 117 -3.63 5.56 19.64
N ASP A 118 -3.04 6.75 19.71
CA ASP A 118 -3.43 7.93 18.91
C ASP A 118 -2.66 8.01 17.56
N LYS A 119 -1.70 7.10 17.35
CA LYS A 119 -0.83 7.02 16.18
C LYS A 119 -0.76 5.61 15.63
N LEU A 120 -0.37 5.51 14.37
CA LEU A 120 -0.05 4.26 13.70
C LEU A 120 1.40 4.31 13.23
N LEU A 121 2.16 3.25 13.46
CA LEU A 121 3.41 3.00 12.76
C LEU A 121 3.11 2.02 11.63
N ILE A 122 3.27 2.48 10.39
CA ILE A 122 3.02 1.69 9.19
C ILE A 122 4.35 1.34 8.56
N VAL A 123 4.68 0.04 8.53
CA VAL A 123 5.87 -0.49 7.86
C VAL A 123 5.48 -1.07 6.52
N THR A 124 6.03 -0.49 5.44
CA THR A 124 5.85 -1.01 4.08
C THR A 124 6.94 -2.04 3.78
N THR A 125 6.52 -3.27 3.51
CA THR A 125 7.42 -4.41 3.33
C THR A 125 7.77 -4.64 1.86
N ASP A 126 8.77 -5.48 1.64
CA ASP A 126 9.23 -5.89 0.31
C ASP A 126 8.33 -6.96 -0.32
N ARG A 127 7.30 -7.42 0.42
CA ARG A 127 6.33 -8.40 -0.04
C ARG A 127 5.60 -7.93 -1.30
N GLN A 128 5.55 -8.75 -2.34
CA GLN A 128 4.79 -8.49 -3.56
C GLN A 128 3.62 -9.47 -3.65
N SER A 129 2.41 -8.92 -3.79
CA SER A 129 1.20 -9.70 -4.05
C SER A 129 0.63 -9.40 -5.43
N ALA A 130 0.10 -10.40 -6.11
CA ALA A 130 -0.84 -10.21 -7.22
C ALA A 130 -1.84 -11.38 -7.24
N PHE A 131 -3.03 -11.16 -7.81
CA PHE A 131 -4.12 -12.14 -7.82
C PHE A 131 -4.41 -12.71 -6.41
N ASP A 132 -4.38 -11.83 -5.41
CA ASP A 132 -4.60 -12.15 -3.98
C ASP A 132 -3.66 -13.20 -3.38
N ARG A 133 -2.49 -13.40 -3.99
CA ARG A 133 -1.46 -14.31 -3.48
C ARG A 133 -0.14 -13.56 -3.31
N HIS A 134 0.61 -13.96 -2.29
CA HIS A 134 2.01 -13.55 -2.16
C HIS A 134 2.82 -14.27 -3.24
N LEU A 135 3.54 -13.52 -4.07
CA LEU A 135 4.27 -14.05 -5.23
C LEU A 135 5.78 -14.10 -4.98
N ALA A 136 6.32 -13.04 -4.42
CA ALA A 136 7.76 -12.86 -4.22
C ALA A 136 8.00 -11.72 -3.21
N SER A 137 9.27 -11.50 -2.90
CA SER A 137 9.72 -10.26 -2.28
C SER A 137 10.72 -9.57 -3.21
N ILE A 138 10.62 -8.24 -3.29
CA ILE A 138 11.44 -7.43 -4.20
C ILE A 138 12.30 -6.52 -3.33
N PRO A 139 13.65 -6.63 -3.39
CA PRO A 139 14.53 -5.79 -2.57
C PRO A 139 14.22 -4.31 -2.74
N PHE A 140 14.22 -3.57 -1.63
CA PHE A 140 14.00 -2.12 -1.56
C PHE A 140 12.61 -1.63 -2.01
N LYS A 141 11.70 -2.52 -2.41
CA LYS A 141 10.34 -2.13 -2.83
C LYS A 141 9.63 -1.36 -1.73
N GLY A 142 9.71 -1.83 -0.48
CA GLY A 142 9.05 -1.20 0.64
C GLY A 142 9.54 0.23 0.87
N GLN A 143 10.84 0.46 0.72
CA GLN A 143 11.48 1.77 0.85
C GLN A 143 11.00 2.73 -0.22
N ILE A 144 11.00 2.29 -1.48
CA ILE A 144 10.58 3.10 -2.62
C ILE A 144 9.11 3.50 -2.47
N LEU A 145 8.25 2.54 -2.11
CA LEU A 145 6.81 2.79 -1.98
C LEU A 145 6.48 3.70 -0.79
N ASN A 146 7.15 3.52 0.36
CA ASN A 146 6.94 4.36 1.53
C ASN A 146 7.39 5.81 1.26
N GLN A 147 8.59 6.00 0.72
CA GLN A 147 9.12 7.34 0.38
C GLN A 147 8.31 8.02 -0.72
N THR A 148 7.86 7.28 -1.74
CA THR A 148 6.98 7.83 -2.78
C THR A 148 5.65 8.31 -2.18
N SER A 149 5.08 7.53 -1.26
CA SER A 149 3.85 7.93 -0.56
C SER A 149 4.07 9.20 0.26
N ALA A 150 5.18 9.28 1.00
CA ALA A 150 5.54 10.45 1.79
C ALA A 150 5.77 11.70 0.93
N TRP A 151 6.43 11.55 -0.22
CA TRP A 151 6.63 12.62 -1.19
C TRP A 151 5.28 13.18 -1.68
N TRP A 152 4.33 12.31 -2.04
CA TRP A 152 2.99 12.75 -2.45
C TRP A 152 2.22 13.44 -1.34
N MET A 153 2.32 12.95 -0.10
CA MET A 153 1.69 13.58 1.06
C MET A 153 2.24 14.98 1.31
N GLU A 154 3.56 15.18 1.20
CA GLU A 154 4.14 16.52 1.31
C GLU A 154 3.74 17.41 0.11
N ALA A 155 3.84 16.90 -1.11
CA ALA A 155 3.51 17.65 -2.32
C ALA A 155 2.04 18.11 -2.39
N THR A 156 1.13 17.42 -1.72
CA THR A 156 -0.32 17.72 -1.69
C THR A 156 -0.79 18.35 -0.38
N ARG A 157 0.13 18.64 0.55
CA ARG A 157 -0.20 19.16 1.88
C ARG A 157 -0.95 20.50 1.86
N SER A 158 -0.74 21.31 0.83
CA SER A 158 -1.45 22.59 0.63
C SER A 158 -2.88 22.42 0.11
N ILE A 159 -3.23 21.24 -0.41
CA ILE A 159 -4.54 20.94 -1.00
C ILE A 159 -5.44 20.28 0.05
N VAL A 160 -4.92 19.29 0.79
CA VAL A 160 -5.69 18.52 1.78
C VAL A 160 -4.80 18.13 2.96
N PRO A 161 -5.29 18.22 4.22
CA PRO A 161 -4.59 17.67 5.37
C PRO A 161 -4.36 16.17 5.19
N ASN A 162 -3.19 15.68 5.58
CA ASN A 162 -2.86 14.26 5.56
C ASN A 162 -2.34 13.79 6.93
N ALA A 163 -2.28 12.47 7.11
CA ALA A 163 -1.99 11.85 8.40
C ALA A 163 -0.49 11.73 8.73
N LEU A 164 0.42 12.07 7.81
CA LEU A 164 1.86 11.83 8.00
C LEU A 164 2.45 12.71 9.11
N LEU A 165 3.09 12.09 10.08
CA LEU A 165 3.81 12.76 11.18
C LEU A 165 5.33 12.73 10.97
N GLY A 166 5.86 11.68 10.33
CA GLY A 166 7.28 11.57 10.03
C GLY A 166 7.69 10.19 9.49
N LEU A 167 8.96 10.08 9.11
CA LEU A 167 9.58 8.87 8.54
C LEU A 167 10.73 8.41 9.45
N PRO A 168 10.47 7.56 10.47
CA PRO A 168 11.55 7.06 11.34
C PRO A 168 12.51 6.12 10.61
N ASP A 169 12.10 5.54 9.49
CA ASP A 169 12.90 4.64 8.64
C ASP A 169 12.41 4.74 7.18
N PRO A 170 13.26 4.50 6.16
CA PRO A 170 12.82 4.47 4.76
C PRO A 170 11.64 3.53 4.47
N ASN A 171 11.46 2.44 5.21
CA ASN A 171 10.32 1.53 5.12
C ASN A 171 9.13 1.93 6.01
N ALA A 172 9.29 2.87 6.95
CA ALA A 172 8.28 3.15 7.98
C ALA A 172 7.76 4.59 7.94
N SER A 173 6.45 4.74 8.17
CA SER A 173 5.79 6.03 8.36
C SER A 173 5.09 6.06 9.70
N LEU A 174 5.29 7.12 10.47
CA LEU A 174 4.48 7.43 11.64
C LEU A 174 3.31 8.30 11.18
N MET A 175 2.09 7.89 11.52
CA MET A 175 0.86 8.57 11.10
C MET A 175 -0.08 8.84 12.26
N THR A 176 -0.90 9.88 12.14
CA THR A 176 -2.04 10.11 13.03
C THR A 176 -3.10 9.05 12.78
N LYS A 177 -3.66 8.47 13.84
CA LYS A 177 -4.76 7.50 13.69
C LYS A 177 -6.05 8.25 13.32
N CYS A 178 -6.63 7.89 12.18
CA CYS A 178 -7.83 8.52 11.64
C CYS A 178 -9.00 7.53 11.61
N THR A 179 -10.22 8.04 11.75
CA THR A 179 -11.43 7.29 11.43
C THR A 179 -11.57 7.19 9.91
N VAL A 180 -11.59 5.96 9.39
CA VAL A 180 -11.68 5.71 7.95
C VAL A 180 -13.11 5.99 7.47
N PHE A 181 -13.25 6.81 6.45
CA PHE A 181 -14.50 6.93 5.69
C PHE A 181 -14.59 5.72 4.72
N PRO A 182 -15.64 4.89 4.77
CA PRO A 182 -15.68 3.58 4.11
C PRO A 182 -16.01 3.66 2.61
N VAL A 183 -15.34 4.57 1.89
CA VAL A 183 -15.48 4.78 0.45
C VAL A 183 -14.09 4.84 -0.17
N GLU A 184 -13.89 4.13 -1.27
CA GLU A 184 -12.67 4.24 -2.06
C GLU A 184 -12.87 5.29 -3.15
N PHE A 185 -12.10 6.38 -3.08
CA PHE A 185 -12.13 7.45 -4.08
C PHE A 185 -11.16 7.13 -5.21
N VAL A 186 -11.68 6.63 -6.33
CA VAL A 186 -10.88 6.32 -7.52
C VAL A 186 -10.98 7.47 -8.52
N CYS A 187 -9.87 8.16 -8.77
CA CYS A 187 -9.75 9.15 -9.85
C CYS A 187 -9.19 8.49 -11.11
N ARG A 188 -9.85 8.69 -12.26
CA ARG A 188 -9.46 8.10 -13.54
C ARG A 188 -9.20 9.19 -14.57
N GLY A 189 -8.03 9.13 -15.21
CA GLY A 189 -7.71 9.93 -16.41
C GLY A 189 -7.74 9.13 -17.72
N TYR A 190 -7.89 7.80 -17.65
CA TYR A 190 -7.87 6.90 -18.80
C TYR A 190 -8.93 5.81 -18.70
N MET A 191 -9.48 5.41 -19.85
CA MET A 191 -10.47 4.37 -20.06
C MET A 191 -9.83 2.98 -19.98
N THR A 192 -9.50 2.50 -18.78
CA THR A 192 -8.72 1.27 -18.59
C THR A 192 -9.21 0.40 -17.43
N GLY A 193 -8.55 -0.75 -17.26
CA GLY A 193 -8.80 -1.77 -16.26
C GLY A 193 -9.18 -3.13 -16.85
N SER A 194 -9.24 -4.13 -15.97
CA SER A 194 -9.53 -5.52 -16.31
C SER A 194 -10.44 -6.23 -15.31
N THR A 195 -10.84 -5.55 -14.23
CA THR A 195 -11.74 -6.09 -13.20
C THR A 195 -13.19 -5.73 -13.54
N ASP A 196 -14.14 -6.43 -12.93
CA ASP A 196 -15.56 -6.17 -13.13
C ASP A 196 -15.96 -4.76 -12.68
N THR A 197 -15.25 -4.20 -11.70
CA THR A 197 -15.41 -2.82 -11.21
C THR A 197 -14.65 -1.77 -12.01
N SER A 198 -14.01 -2.14 -13.12
CA SER A 198 -13.22 -1.19 -13.91
C SER A 198 -14.05 -0.50 -14.98
N LEU A 199 -13.78 0.80 -15.18
CA LEU A 199 -14.50 1.64 -16.13
C LEU A 199 -14.53 1.03 -17.55
N TRP A 200 -13.42 0.43 -18.00
CA TRP A 200 -13.38 -0.20 -19.32
C TRP A 200 -14.32 -1.40 -19.45
N THR A 201 -14.43 -2.25 -18.43
CA THR A 201 -15.29 -3.44 -18.48
C THR A 201 -16.76 -3.06 -18.68
N HIS A 202 -17.25 -2.08 -17.92
CA HIS A 202 -18.61 -1.53 -18.08
C HIS A 202 -18.81 -0.86 -19.44
N TYR A 203 -17.86 -0.02 -19.87
CA TYR A 203 -17.95 0.67 -21.16
C TYR A 203 -17.99 -0.30 -22.35
N ALA A 204 -17.14 -1.34 -22.32
CA ALA A 204 -17.09 -2.37 -23.34
C ALA A 204 -18.37 -3.22 -23.39
N ALA A 205 -19.07 -3.36 -22.25
CA ALA A 205 -20.38 -4.01 -22.17
C ALA A 205 -21.54 -3.13 -22.69
N GLY A 206 -21.25 -1.90 -23.13
CA GLY A 206 -22.25 -0.97 -23.69
C GLY A 206 -22.73 0.10 -22.72
N GLU A 207 -22.25 0.11 -21.46
CA GLU A 207 -22.63 1.12 -20.49
C GLU A 207 -21.97 2.46 -20.82
N ARG A 208 -22.76 3.54 -20.90
CA ARG A 208 -22.26 4.90 -21.15
C ARG A 208 -22.35 5.81 -19.96
N ARG A 209 -23.06 5.38 -18.92
CA ARG A 209 -23.20 6.12 -17.67
C ARG A 209 -22.68 5.27 -16.52
N TYR A 210 -21.55 5.64 -15.93
CA TYR A 210 -20.90 4.86 -14.88
C TYR A 210 -20.54 5.75 -13.69
N CYS A 211 -20.94 5.35 -12.48
CA CYS A 211 -20.79 6.13 -11.25
C CYS A 211 -21.28 7.59 -11.37
N GLY A 212 -22.36 7.82 -12.15
CA GLY A 212 -22.90 9.16 -12.39
C GLY A 212 -22.17 9.99 -13.45
N ASN A 213 -21.14 9.45 -14.10
CA ASN A 213 -20.42 10.11 -15.20
C ASN A 213 -20.92 9.57 -16.55
N ASP A 214 -21.13 10.45 -17.53
CA ASP A 214 -21.48 10.07 -18.90
C ASP A 214 -20.22 10.04 -19.79
N PHE A 215 -20.12 9.04 -20.65
CA PHE A 215 -18.99 8.80 -21.55
C PHE A 215 -19.44 8.81 -23.01
N PRO A 216 -18.70 9.49 -23.91
CA PRO A 216 -19.04 9.52 -25.33
C PRO A 216 -18.88 8.14 -25.97
N ASP A 217 -19.59 7.91 -27.07
CA ASP A 217 -19.37 6.73 -27.90
C ASP A 217 -17.99 6.73 -28.58
N GLY A 218 -17.58 5.55 -29.06
CA GLY A 218 -16.35 5.38 -29.83
C GLY A 218 -15.05 5.39 -29.02
N MET A 219 -15.10 5.52 -27.69
CA MET A 219 -13.90 5.34 -26.86
C MET A 219 -13.34 3.92 -26.96
N VAL A 220 -12.01 3.80 -26.87
CA VAL A 220 -11.28 2.53 -26.94
C VAL A 220 -10.49 2.30 -25.66
N LYS A 221 -10.05 1.05 -25.45
CA LYS A 221 -9.25 0.68 -24.28
C LYS A 221 -7.98 1.53 -24.20
N ASN A 222 -7.69 2.04 -23.01
CA ASN A 222 -6.58 2.94 -22.68
C ASN A 222 -6.65 4.34 -23.31
N ALA A 223 -7.78 4.73 -23.91
CA ALA A 223 -7.97 6.11 -24.37
C ALA A 223 -7.94 7.09 -23.18
N ARG A 224 -7.35 8.27 -23.40
CA ARG A 224 -7.42 9.36 -22.41
C ARG A 224 -8.86 9.86 -22.30
N LEU A 225 -9.31 10.08 -21.07
CA LEU A 225 -10.62 10.66 -20.81
C LEU A 225 -10.61 12.17 -21.11
N PRO A 226 -11.72 12.75 -21.59
CA PRO A 226 -11.82 14.20 -21.83
C PRO A 226 -11.57 15.03 -20.57
N VAL A 227 -12.06 14.52 -19.43
CA VAL A 227 -11.86 15.08 -18.10
C VAL A 227 -11.54 13.95 -17.12
N ASN A 228 -10.84 14.26 -16.03
CA ASN A 228 -10.69 13.30 -14.95
C ASN A 228 -12.05 13.06 -14.29
N VAL A 229 -12.35 11.80 -13.99
CA VAL A 229 -13.62 11.41 -13.37
C VAL A 229 -13.36 10.71 -12.05
N ILE A 230 -14.31 10.86 -11.11
CA ILE A 230 -14.31 10.15 -9.84
C ILE A 230 -15.31 9.00 -9.97
N THR A 231 -14.87 7.79 -9.65
CA THR A 231 -15.70 6.58 -9.66
C THR A 231 -15.61 5.92 -8.29
N PRO A 232 -16.36 6.41 -7.30
CA PRO A 232 -16.25 5.88 -5.95
C PRO A 232 -16.78 4.45 -5.89
N THR A 233 -16.17 3.62 -5.04
CA THR A 233 -16.66 2.27 -4.73
C THR A 233 -16.83 2.11 -3.23
N THR A 234 -17.80 1.31 -2.79
CA THR A 234 -17.88 0.88 -1.39
C THR A 234 -16.72 -0.04 -1.08
N LYS A 235 -16.24 0.02 0.16
CA LYS A 235 -15.31 -0.96 0.70
C LYS A 235 -16.11 -2.07 1.38
N SER A 236 -16.33 -3.19 0.72
CA SER A 236 -17.02 -4.35 1.32
C SER A 236 -16.04 -5.50 1.57
N ALA A 237 -16.36 -6.38 2.53
CA ALA A 237 -15.49 -7.51 2.87
C ALA A 237 -15.47 -8.60 1.79
N GLU A 238 -16.47 -8.62 0.90
CA GLU A 238 -16.63 -9.65 -0.13
C GLU A 238 -16.25 -9.11 -1.52
N HIS A 239 -16.84 -7.98 -1.95
CA HIS A 239 -16.53 -7.30 -3.21
C HIS A 239 -16.89 -5.80 -3.19
N ASP A 240 -16.03 -4.94 -3.74
CA ASP A 240 -16.31 -3.49 -3.85
C ASP A 240 -17.40 -3.22 -4.88
N VAL A 241 -18.37 -2.35 -4.55
CA VAL A 241 -19.49 -2.01 -5.44
C VAL A 241 -19.41 -0.53 -5.86
N PRO A 242 -19.58 -0.19 -7.15
CA PRO A 242 -19.62 1.20 -7.61
C PRO A 242 -20.76 2.00 -6.95
N ILE A 243 -20.47 3.23 -6.53
CA ILE A 243 -21.47 4.18 -6.00
C ILE A 243 -21.41 5.49 -6.78
N SER A 244 -22.53 6.22 -6.80
CA SER A 244 -22.56 7.58 -7.34
C SER A 244 -22.22 8.60 -6.23
N PRO A 245 -21.47 9.67 -6.54
CA PRO A 245 -21.29 10.82 -5.64
C PRO A 245 -22.60 11.45 -5.17
#